data_AF-A0A954EE55-F1
#
_entry.id   AF-A0A954EE55-F1
#
_cell.length_a   1.000
_cell.length_b   1.000
_cell.length_c   1.000
_cell.angle_alpha   90.00
_cell.angle_beta   90.00
_cell.angle_gamma   90.00
#
_symmetry.space_group_name_H-M   'P 1'
#
loop_
_entity.id
_entity.type
_entity.pdbx_description
1 polymer ?
#
loop_
_entity_poly.entity_id
_entity_poly.type
_entity_poly.pdbx_seq_one_letter_code
_entity_poly.pdbx_strand_id
1 'polypeptide(L)'
;MLSTEVDSPEGSSQIETGSTESICIHCGLTVPETRKSSARQKSFCCNGCEVAYAILHEDDELIESWQARPASEWELDFHEFDHPSFQEVHSRELAENLRETQLQLSGIYCFSCLFAIEKLPRFLSGVREARVNMASSRVTLIWDPELISLSSIAHTLHRMGYRPFPLNDQQQEIQERNENRQELIRLAVAGACAGNAMLLALALYHGLFLGMASEFRVMFELLGMGIALISLVWPGRVFFLNA
;
A
#
# COMPACT_ATOMS: atom_id res chain seq x y z
N MET A 1 -41.22 -49.81 38.49
CA MET A 1 -40.42 -50.75 37.69
C MET A 1 -39.44 -49.92 36.88
N LEU A 2 -38.15 -50.13 37.17
CA LEU A 2 -36.93 -49.73 36.44
C LEU A 2 -36.76 -48.23 36.11
N SER A 3 -35.84 -47.49 36.73
CA SER A 3 -34.36 -47.59 36.67
C SER A 3 -33.80 -47.26 35.28
N THR A 4 -33.09 -46.12 35.21
CA THR A 4 -31.77 -45.87 34.57
C THR A 4 -31.56 -44.35 34.66
N GLU A 5 -30.91 -43.81 35.69
CA GLU A 5 -29.45 -43.59 35.80
C GLU A 5 -28.85 -42.92 34.55
N VAL A 6 -28.59 -41.61 34.68
CA VAL A 6 -27.45 -40.96 34.05
C VAL A 6 -26.68 -40.27 35.17
N ASP A 7 -25.41 -40.64 35.25
CA ASP A 7 -24.44 -40.43 36.31
C ASP A 7 -23.60 -39.16 36.04
N SER A 8 -23.50 -38.28 37.07
CA SER A 8 -22.36 -37.43 37.49
C SER A 8 -21.63 -36.49 36.48
N PRO A 9 -20.71 -35.59 36.91
CA PRO A 9 -20.39 -35.06 38.25
C PRO A 9 -20.33 -33.51 38.33
N GLU A 10 -20.11 -33.04 39.56
CA GLU A 10 -19.58 -31.72 39.93
C GLU A 10 -18.38 -31.28 39.07
N GLY A 11 -18.32 -29.98 38.79
CA GLY A 11 -17.21 -29.38 38.06
C GLY A 11 -17.26 -27.85 38.15
N SER A 12 -16.80 -27.33 39.28
CA SER A 12 -16.42 -25.94 39.49
C SER A 12 -15.56 -25.42 38.33
N SER A 13 -16.10 -24.56 37.46
CA SER A 13 -15.29 -23.73 36.55
C SER A 13 -15.21 -22.31 37.09
N GLN A 14 -14.56 -22.15 38.23
CA GLN A 14 -13.83 -20.91 38.49
C GLN A 14 -12.59 -20.95 37.59
N ILE A 15 -12.59 -20.18 36.52
CA ILE A 15 -11.35 -19.71 35.88
C ILE A 15 -11.40 -18.19 35.97
N GLU A 16 -11.23 -17.68 37.19
CA GLU A 16 -10.65 -16.36 37.39
C GLU A 16 -9.13 -16.54 37.22
N THR A 17 -8.63 -16.35 36.01
CA THR A 17 -7.21 -16.04 35.81
C THR A 17 -7.08 -14.55 35.61
N GLY A 18 -6.87 -13.83 36.72
CA GLY A 18 -6.39 -12.46 36.69
C GLY A 18 -4.98 -12.42 36.12
N SER A 19 -4.85 -12.33 34.80
CA SER A 19 -3.63 -11.84 34.17
C SER A 19 -3.70 -10.32 34.13
N THR A 20 -2.84 -9.64 34.89
CA THR A 20 -2.58 -8.20 34.68
C THR A 20 -2.16 -8.01 33.23
N GLU A 21 -3.07 -7.53 32.39
CA GLU A 21 -2.79 -7.12 31.02
C GLU A 21 -1.86 -5.90 31.09
N SER A 22 -0.59 -6.08 30.73
CA SER A 22 0.32 -4.96 30.57
C SER A 22 -0.07 -4.18 29.32
N ILE A 23 -0.25 -2.87 29.48
CA ILE A 23 -0.63 -1.97 28.39
C ILE A 23 0.62 -1.34 27.80
N CYS A 24 0.64 -1.19 26.48
CA CYS A 24 1.71 -0.51 25.75
C CYS A 24 1.70 0.99 26.11
N ILE A 25 2.84 1.50 26.57
CA ILE A 25 2.97 2.91 26.97
C ILE A 25 2.91 3.91 25.79
N HIS A 26 3.07 3.42 24.56
CA HIS A 26 3.05 4.27 23.36
C HIS A 26 1.66 4.36 22.71
N CYS A 27 0.99 3.22 22.51
CA CYS A 27 -0.26 3.17 21.74
C CYS A 27 -1.49 2.71 22.56
N GLY A 28 -1.31 2.32 23.82
CA GLY A 28 -2.42 1.90 24.69
C GLY A 28 -3.00 0.51 24.39
N LEU A 29 -2.43 -0.25 23.45
CA LEU A 29 -2.84 -1.63 23.17
C LEU A 29 -2.26 -2.61 24.19
N THR A 30 -2.91 -3.76 24.36
CA THR A 30 -2.43 -4.86 25.20
C THR A 30 -1.10 -5.40 24.66
N VAL A 31 -0.14 -5.64 25.56
CA VAL A 31 1.15 -6.24 25.22
C VAL A 31 0.99 -7.75 25.13
N PRO A 32 1.32 -8.38 23.98
CA PRO A 32 1.21 -9.82 23.84
C PRO A 32 2.16 -10.54 24.80
N GLU A 33 1.77 -11.74 25.26
CA GLU A 33 2.56 -12.55 26.21
C GLU A 33 4.03 -12.72 25.79
N THR A 34 4.27 -12.89 24.49
CA THR A 34 5.61 -13.03 23.89
C THR A 34 6.53 -11.82 24.10
N ARG A 35 5.97 -10.68 24.50
CA ARG A 35 6.65 -9.39 24.67
C ARG A 35 6.61 -8.89 26.11
N LYS A 36 6.01 -9.65 27.03
CA LYS A 36 5.99 -9.30 28.45
C LYS A 36 7.39 -9.45 29.03
N SER A 37 8.09 -8.32 29.15
CA SER A 37 9.39 -8.26 29.83
C SER A 37 9.20 -8.50 31.33
N SER A 38 9.97 -9.44 31.90
CA SER A 38 10.02 -9.63 33.37
C SER A 38 10.94 -8.64 34.09
N ALA A 39 11.64 -7.73 33.39
CA ALA A 39 12.72 -6.96 34.01
C ALA A 39 12.98 -5.54 33.46
N ARG A 40 12.09 -4.95 32.64
CA ARG A 40 12.24 -3.56 32.16
C ARG A 40 10.95 -2.78 32.35
N GLN A 41 11.06 -1.59 32.93
CA GLN A 41 9.94 -0.76 33.41
C GLN A 41 9.04 -0.21 32.27
N LYS A 42 9.46 -0.34 31.01
CA LYS A 42 8.75 0.11 29.80
C LYS A 42 8.26 -1.10 29.00
N SER A 43 6.98 -1.13 28.66
CA SER A 43 6.33 -2.23 27.92
C SER A 43 5.74 -1.75 26.59
N PHE A 44 5.96 -2.51 25.50
CA PHE A 44 5.53 -2.16 24.15
C PHE A 44 4.89 -3.35 23.42
N CYS A 45 3.80 -3.10 22.69
CA CYS A 45 3.10 -4.16 21.95
C CYS A 45 3.87 -4.68 20.72
N CYS A 46 4.77 -3.88 20.13
CA CYS A 46 5.60 -4.25 18.97
C CYS A 46 6.88 -3.40 18.88
N ASN A 47 7.85 -3.80 18.04
CA ASN A 47 9.12 -3.06 17.85
C ASN A 47 8.86 -1.66 17.30
N GLY A 48 7.85 -1.49 16.44
CA GLY A 48 7.46 -0.18 15.92
C GLY A 48 7.05 0.81 17.02
N CYS A 49 6.28 0.37 18.01
CA CYS A 49 5.88 1.22 19.15
C CYS A 49 7.06 1.61 20.03
N GLU A 50 8.00 0.68 20.22
CA GLU A 50 9.23 0.94 20.98
C GLU A 50 10.12 1.95 20.28
N VAL A 51 10.36 1.78 18.97
CA VAL A 51 11.14 2.71 18.14
C VAL A 51 10.47 4.08 18.09
N ALA A 52 9.16 4.14 17.84
CA ALA A 52 8.43 5.41 17.80
C ALA A 52 8.48 6.14 19.15
N TYR A 53 8.35 5.42 20.27
CA TYR A 53 8.48 6.00 21.60
C TYR A 53 9.88 6.58 21.83
N ALA A 54 10.94 5.84 21.46
CA ALA A 54 12.33 6.27 21.59
C ALA A 54 12.59 7.61 20.88
N ILE A 55 12.06 7.76 19.65
CA ILE A 55 12.21 8.97 18.84
C ILE A 55 11.47 10.16 19.46
N LEU A 56 10.24 9.94 19.91
CA LEU A 56 9.37 11.00 20.41
C LEU A 56 9.84 11.52 21.77
N HIS A 57 10.52 10.70 22.56
CA HIS A 57 11.02 11.04 23.89
C HIS A 57 12.54 11.29 23.92
N GLU A 58 13.21 11.26 22.76
CA GLU A 58 14.67 11.45 22.63
C GLU A 58 15.46 10.55 23.61
N ASP A 59 15.04 9.28 23.70
CA ASP A 59 15.58 8.29 24.64
C ASP A 59 16.78 7.56 24.03
N ASP A 60 17.97 8.17 24.13
CA ASP A 60 19.21 7.68 23.51
C ASP A 60 19.58 6.25 23.98
N GLU A 61 19.36 5.91 25.24
CA GLU A 61 19.63 4.56 25.77
C GLU A 61 18.73 3.52 25.08
N LEU A 62 17.45 3.86 24.84
CA LEU A 62 16.53 2.98 24.15
C LEU A 62 16.91 2.83 22.67
N ILE A 63 17.35 3.92 22.02
CA ILE A 63 17.83 3.92 20.63
C ILE A 63 19.07 3.03 20.49
N GLU A 64 20.09 3.22 21.32
CA GLU A 64 21.30 2.40 21.33
C GLU A 64 20.98 0.93 21.62
N SER A 65 20.13 0.67 22.63
CA SER A 65 19.73 -0.70 22.98
C SER A 65 18.98 -1.40 21.84
N TRP A 66 18.18 -0.65 21.07
CA TRP A 66 17.51 -1.17 19.90
C TRP A 66 18.54 -1.45 18.80
N GLN A 67 19.42 -0.49 18.48
CA GLN A 67 20.49 -0.61 17.48
C GLN A 67 21.38 -1.85 17.72
N ALA A 68 21.68 -2.15 18.99
CA ALA A 68 22.49 -3.30 19.38
C ALA A 68 21.79 -4.67 19.28
N ARG A 69 20.47 -4.73 19.05
CA ARG A 69 19.75 -6.02 18.95
C ARG A 69 20.13 -6.78 17.68
N PRO A 70 20.43 -8.08 17.77
CA PRO A 70 20.63 -8.91 16.59
C PRO A 70 19.35 -8.91 15.75
N ALA A 71 19.51 -9.00 14.43
CA ALA A 71 18.41 -9.34 13.55
C ALA A 71 17.82 -10.70 13.98
N SER A 72 16.54 -10.94 13.71
CA SER A 72 15.85 -12.19 14.10
C SER A 72 16.66 -13.45 13.74
N GLU A 73 16.45 -14.54 14.48
CA GLU A 73 17.09 -15.85 14.32
C GLU A 73 16.98 -16.45 12.89
N TRP A 74 16.00 -16.00 12.08
CA TRP A 74 16.02 -16.16 10.63
C TRP A 74 16.76 -14.97 10.01
N GLU A 75 18.05 -15.15 9.79
CA GLU A 75 18.90 -14.17 9.13
C GLU A 75 18.53 -14.16 7.64
N LEU A 76 17.66 -13.23 7.25
CA LEU A 76 17.41 -12.96 5.85
C LEU A 76 18.65 -12.26 5.29
N ASP A 77 19.28 -12.90 4.32
CA ASP A 77 20.39 -12.32 3.58
C ASP A 77 19.86 -11.29 2.57
N PHE A 78 20.28 -10.04 2.73
CA PHE A 78 19.96 -8.94 1.81
C PHE A 78 21.14 -8.54 0.92
N HIS A 79 22.23 -9.32 0.90
CA HIS A 79 23.43 -9.02 0.09
C HIS A 79 23.10 -8.94 -1.41
N GLU A 80 22.05 -9.59 -1.88
CA GLU A 80 21.58 -9.47 -3.26
C GLU A 80 21.17 -8.03 -3.62
N PHE A 81 20.72 -7.23 -2.64
CA PHE A 81 20.34 -5.84 -2.87
C PHE A 81 21.55 -4.94 -3.17
N ASP A 82 22.74 -5.39 -2.79
CA ASP A 82 24.00 -4.68 -3.08
C ASP A 82 24.58 -5.06 -4.44
N HIS A 83 24.03 -6.08 -5.11
CA HIS A 83 24.52 -6.51 -6.41
C HIS A 83 24.24 -5.42 -7.47
N PRO A 84 25.22 -5.06 -8.33
CA PRO A 84 25.03 -4.03 -9.34
C PRO A 84 23.82 -4.27 -10.24
N SER A 85 23.62 -5.51 -10.69
CA SER A 85 22.47 -5.88 -11.53
C SER A 85 21.11 -5.68 -10.84
N PHE A 86 21.05 -5.79 -9.51
CA PHE A 86 19.84 -5.47 -8.76
C PHE A 86 19.63 -3.95 -8.75
N GLN A 87 20.68 -3.19 -8.46
CA GLN A 87 20.59 -1.74 -8.35
C GLN A 87 20.32 -1.06 -9.69
N GLU A 88 20.81 -1.60 -10.81
CA GLU A 88 20.47 -1.11 -12.16
C GLU A 88 18.97 -1.22 -12.48
N VAL A 89 18.30 -2.23 -11.93
CA VAL A 89 16.87 -2.49 -12.19
C VAL A 89 15.98 -1.78 -11.18
N HIS A 90 16.38 -1.75 -9.91
CA HIS A 90 15.53 -1.31 -8.80
C HIS A 90 15.92 0.04 -8.20
N SER A 91 17.06 0.63 -8.62
CA SER A 91 17.52 1.92 -8.14
C SER A 91 17.70 2.90 -9.30
N ARG A 92 17.31 4.15 -9.07
CA ARG A 92 17.51 5.27 -9.99
C ARG A 92 18.55 6.21 -9.42
N GLU A 93 19.51 6.62 -10.23
CA GLU A 93 20.46 7.66 -9.84
C GLU A 93 19.79 9.05 -9.85
N LEU A 94 20.03 9.81 -8.78
CA LEU A 94 19.61 11.19 -8.61
C LEU A 94 20.85 12.11 -8.68
N ALA A 95 20.61 13.42 -8.63
CA ALA A 95 21.71 14.38 -8.48
C ALA A 95 22.46 14.16 -7.16
N GLU A 96 23.71 14.64 -7.10
CA GLU A 96 24.55 14.64 -5.89
C GLU A 96 24.92 13.23 -5.37
N ASN A 97 25.16 12.27 -6.28
CA ASN A 97 25.50 10.87 -5.96
C ASN A 97 24.43 10.11 -5.16
N LEU A 98 23.21 10.62 -5.06
CA LEU A 98 22.12 9.93 -4.38
C LEU A 98 21.49 8.85 -5.26
N ARG A 99 20.94 7.81 -4.63
CA ARG A 99 20.13 6.78 -5.27
C ARG A 99 18.74 6.73 -4.68
N GLU A 100 17.74 6.61 -5.54
CA GLU A 100 16.35 6.36 -5.17
C GLU A 100 16.03 4.89 -5.42
N THR A 101 15.61 4.17 -4.39
CA THR A 101 15.21 2.76 -4.48
C THR A 101 13.80 2.61 -3.94
N GLN A 102 13.00 1.78 -4.63
CA GLN A 102 11.66 1.42 -4.15
C GLN A 102 11.62 -0.04 -3.74
N LEU A 103 11.10 -0.31 -2.56
CA LEU A 103 10.95 -1.66 -2.00
C LEU A 103 9.51 -1.85 -1.55
N GLN A 104 9.03 -3.09 -1.62
CA GLN A 104 7.77 -3.48 -0.99
C GLN A 104 8.06 -3.97 0.44
N LEU A 105 7.25 -3.53 1.40
CA LEU A 105 7.39 -3.91 2.80
C LEU A 105 6.21 -4.77 3.22
N SER A 106 6.47 -5.81 4.01
CA SER A 106 5.42 -6.50 4.78
C SER A 106 5.51 -6.12 6.26
N GLY A 107 4.38 -6.20 6.97
CA GLY A 107 4.32 -5.89 8.40
C GLY A 107 3.91 -4.44 8.73
N ILE A 108 3.45 -3.66 7.76
CA ILE A 108 2.93 -2.29 7.98
C ILE A 108 1.42 -2.37 8.23
N TYR A 109 0.97 -1.93 9.41
CA TYR A 109 -0.44 -2.05 9.81
C TYR A 109 -1.07 -0.76 10.34
N CYS A 110 -0.28 0.24 10.74
CA CYS A 110 -0.83 1.44 11.39
C CYS A 110 0.01 2.70 11.15
N PHE A 111 -0.51 3.85 11.54
CA PHE A 111 0.15 5.15 11.42
C PHE A 111 1.50 5.22 12.17
N SER A 112 1.65 4.51 13.30
CA SER A 112 2.94 4.43 13.99
C SER A 112 4.02 3.75 13.15
N CYS A 113 3.65 2.80 12.28
CA CYS A 113 4.60 2.16 11.36
C CYS A 113 5.10 3.15 10.31
N LEU A 114 4.18 3.93 9.72
CA LEU A 114 4.50 5.01 8.80
C LEU A 114 5.49 6.00 9.44
N PHE A 115 5.17 6.50 10.64
CA PHE A 115 6.03 7.45 11.35
C PHE A 115 7.42 6.88 11.65
N ALA A 116 7.51 5.62 12.11
CA ALA A 116 8.78 4.99 12.40
C ALA A 116 9.68 4.86 11.16
N ILE A 117 9.11 4.48 10.01
CA ILE A 117 9.86 4.31 8.76
C ILE A 117 10.26 5.67 8.16
N GLU A 118 9.40 6.70 8.19
CA GLU A 118 9.77 8.03 7.69
C GLU A 118 10.88 8.70 8.52
N LYS A 119 11.05 8.28 9.79
CA LYS A 119 12.14 8.72 10.66
C LYS A 119 13.42 7.90 10.53
N LEU A 120 13.50 6.97 9.59
CA LEU A 120 14.71 6.20 9.31
C LEU A 120 15.98 7.07 9.10
N PRO A 121 15.94 8.25 8.43
CA PRO A 121 17.10 9.15 8.31
C PRO A 121 17.70 9.62 9.64
N ARG A 122 16.94 9.55 10.76
CA ARG A 122 17.47 9.90 12.09
C ARG A 122 18.40 8.82 12.66
N PHE A 123 18.26 7.58 12.21
CA PHE A 123 18.99 6.43 12.76
C PHE A 123 20.11 5.93 11.84
N LEU A 124 19.98 6.17 10.54
CA LEU A 124 20.90 5.69 9.52
C LEU A 124 21.53 6.86 8.80
N SER A 125 22.76 7.18 9.19
CA SER A 125 23.62 8.07 8.40
C SER A 125 23.76 7.51 6.99
N GLY A 126 23.48 8.34 5.98
CA GLY A 126 23.46 7.93 4.57
C GLY A 126 22.05 7.83 3.98
N VAL A 127 20.99 7.70 4.78
CA VAL A 127 19.61 7.83 4.27
C VAL A 127 19.20 9.31 4.34
N ARG A 128 18.81 9.90 3.20
CA ARG A 128 18.35 11.29 3.10
C ARG A 128 16.86 11.41 3.33
N GLU A 129 16.08 10.53 2.72
CA GLU A 129 14.62 10.56 2.78
C GLU A 129 14.06 9.14 2.75
N ALA A 130 12.99 8.91 3.52
CA ALA A 130 12.19 7.70 3.46
C ALA A 130 10.71 8.10 3.39
N ARG A 131 10.00 7.66 2.36
CA ARG A 131 8.55 7.90 2.17
C ARG A 131 7.83 6.57 2.07
N VAL A 132 6.70 6.43 2.76
CA VAL A 132 5.91 5.19 2.71
C VAL A 132 4.52 5.46 2.17
N ASN A 133 4.10 4.62 1.23
CA ASN A 133 2.71 4.50 0.83
C ASN A 133 2.09 3.28 1.55
N MET A 134 1.26 3.54 2.56
CA MET A 134 0.59 2.48 3.32
C MET A 134 -0.41 1.68 2.48
N ALA A 135 -1.08 2.30 1.50
CA ALA A 135 -2.09 1.62 0.69
C ALA A 135 -1.46 0.54 -0.22
N SER A 136 -0.26 0.81 -0.75
CA SER A 136 0.48 -0.15 -1.57
C SER A 136 1.55 -0.93 -0.80
N SER A 137 1.73 -0.64 0.50
CA SER A 137 2.83 -1.16 1.33
C SER A 137 4.21 -0.96 0.70
N ARG A 138 4.44 0.20 0.09
CA ARG A 138 5.71 0.53 -0.60
C ARG A 138 6.49 1.57 0.17
N VAL A 139 7.81 1.44 0.17
CA VAL A 139 8.73 2.47 0.66
C VAL A 139 9.61 2.97 -0.49
N THR A 140 9.76 4.28 -0.57
CA THR A 140 10.71 4.96 -1.43
C THR A 140 11.82 5.52 -0.57
N LEU A 141 13.06 5.15 -0.85
CA LEU A 141 14.25 5.52 -0.09
C LEU A 141 15.16 6.34 -0.98
N ILE A 142 15.62 7.49 -0.48
CA ILE A 142 16.72 8.25 -1.08
C ILE A 142 17.93 8.11 -0.16
N TRP A 143 19.02 7.56 -0.68
CA TRP A 143 20.20 7.20 0.11
C TRP A 143 21.49 7.47 -0.67
N ASP A 144 22.59 7.60 0.07
CA ASP A 144 23.93 7.81 -0.45
C ASP A 144 24.71 6.49 -0.43
N PRO A 145 25.03 5.92 -1.61
CA PRO A 145 25.74 4.65 -1.71
C PRO A 145 27.20 4.71 -1.24
N GLU A 146 27.78 5.91 -1.07
CA GLU A 146 29.12 6.07 -0.48
C GLU A 146 29.10 5.94 1.05
N LEU A 147 27.94 6.20 1.69
CA LEU A 147 27.80 6.20 3.15
C LEU A 147 27.14 4.94 3.70
N ILE A 148 26.20 4.33 2.98
CA ILE A 148 25.44 3.17 3.44
C ILE A 148 25.10 2.22 2.28
N SER A 149 25.06 0.91 2.53
CA SER A 149 24.61 -0.08 1.54
C SER A 149 23.09 -0.30 1.61
N LEU A 150 22.48 -0.72 0.50
CA LEU A 150 21.05 -1.00 0.46
C LEU A 150 20.68 -2.20 1.35
N SER A 151 21.57 -3.21 1.43
CA SER A 151 21.44 -4.32 2.38
C SER A 151 21.39 -3.86 3.84
N SER A 152 22.21 -2.88 4.23
CA SER A 152 22.23 -2.34 5.60
C SER A 152 20.91 -1.66 5.96
N ILE A 153 20.32 -0.95 4.99
CA ILE A 153 18.99 -0.35 5.14
C ILE A 153 17.94 -1.47 5.28
N ALA A 154 17.99 -2.50 4.44
CA ALA A 154 17.08 -3.64 4.47
C ALA A 154 17.15 -4.42 5.80
N HIS A 155 18.35 -4.70 6.31
CA HIS A 155 18.55 -5.31 7.63
C HIS A 155 17.97 -4.45 8.75
N THR A 156 18.09 -3.13 8.65
CA THR A 156 17.53 -2.22 9.65
C THR A 156 16.01 -2.24 9.64
N LEU A 157 15.38 -2.21 8.47
CA LEU A 157 13.93 -2.36 8.32
C LEU A 157 13.47 -3.71 8.90
N HIS A 158 14.21 -4.79 8.63
CA HIS A 158 13.92 -6.12 9.17
C HIS A 158 14.00 -6.14 10.70
N ARG A 159 15.01 -5.49 11.31
CA ARG A 159 15.13 -5.31 12.78
C ARG A 159 13.99 -4.48 13.38
N MET A 160 13.44 -3.52 12.64
CA MET A 160 12.22 -2.79 13.04
C MET A 160 10.95 -3.66 12.98
N GLY A 161 11.02 -4.82 12.32
CA GLY A 161 9.91 -5.75 12.14
C GLY A 161 9.24 -5.66 10.77
N TYR A 162 9.85 -4.96 9.80
CA TYR A 162 9.37 -4.86 8.43
C TYR A 162 10.24 -5.68 7.50
N ARG A 163 9.67 -6.64 6.79
CA ARG A 163 10.46 -7.44 5.83
C ARG A 163 10.41 -6.77 4.46
N PRO A 164 11.56 -6.32 3.92
CA PRO A 164 11.65 -5.72 2.59
C PRO A 164 11.75 -6.78 1.49
N PHE A 165 11.15 -6.47 0.35
CA PHE A 165 11.19 -7.24 -0.87
C PHE A 165 11.51 -6.32 -2.05
N PRO A 166 12.22 -6.82 -3.08
CA PRO A 166 12.34 -6.09 -4.34
C PRO A 166 10.95 -5.75 -4.86
N LEU A 167 10.79 -4.51 -5.30
CA LEU A 167 9.64 -4.14 -6.09
C LEU A 167 9.83 -4.73 -7.49
N ASN A 168 9.32 -5.94 -7.69
CA ASN A 168 8.83 -6.33 -9.01
C ASN A 168 7.72 -5.32 -9.31
N ASP A 169 7.74 -4.59 -10.44
CA ASP A 169 6.57 -3.90 -11.04
C ASP A 169 6.78 -2.49 -11.61
N GLN A 170 7.99 -1.96 -11.79
CA GLN A 170 8.10 -0.68 -12.53
C GLN A 170 7.41 -0.72 -13.91
N GLN A 171 7.50 -1.86 -14.61
CA GLN A 171 6.80 -2.08 -15.87
C GLN A 171 5.31 -2.41 -15.68
N GLN A 172 4.95 -3.17 -14.64
CA GLN A 172 3.54 -3.53 -14.40
C GLN A 172 2.72 -2.32 -13.94
N GLU A 173 3.26 -1.43 -13.11
CA GLU A 173 2.56 -0.20 -12.70
C GLU A 173 2.36 0.77 -13.85
N ILE A 174 3.36 0.93 -14.72
CA ILE A 174 3.20 1.75 -15.94
C ILE A 174 2.14 1.13 -16.83
N GLN A 175 2.12 -0.20 -16.96
CA GLN A 175 1.13 -0.93 -17.73
C GLN A 175 -0.29 -0.75 -17.15
N GLU A 176 -0.48 -1.01 -15.86
CA GLU A 176 -1.76 -0.83 -15.15
C GLU A 176 -2.26 0.61 -15.24
N ARG A 177 -1.36 1.59 -15.09
CA ARG A 177 -1.71 3.02 -15.22
C ARG A 177 -2.15 3.35 -16.65
N ASN A 178 -1.47 2.80 -17.65
CA ASN A 178 -1.83 2.99 -19.05
C ASN A 178 -3.16 2.32 -19.39
N GLU A 179 -3.40 1.11 -18.89
CA GLU A 179 -4.65 0.37 -19.04
C GLU A 179 -5.81 1.12 -18.38
N ASN A 180 -5.65 1.53 -17.12
CA ASN A 180 -6.64 2.34 -16.40
C ASN A 180 -6.94 3.66 -17.15
N ARG A 181 -5.90 4.34 -17.66
CA ARG A 181 -6.09 5.57 -18.45
C ARG A 181 -6.83 5.28 -19.75
N GLN A 182 -6.58 4.15 -20.41
CA GLN A 182 -7.32 3.77 -21.61
C GLN A 182 -8.80 3.50 -21.31
N GLU A 183 -9.13 2.84 -20.19
CA GLU A 183 -10.52 2.62 -19.81
C GLU A 183 -11.25 3.93 -19.49
N LEU A 184 -10.60 4.87 -18.78
CA LEU A 184 -11.15 6.20 -18.53
C LEU A 184 -11.39 6.98 -19.83
N ILE A 185 -10.48 6.90 -20.81
CA ILE A 185 -10.65 7.52 -22.12
C ILE A 185 -11.86 6.92 -22.86
N ARG A 186 -12.04 5.60 -22.81
CA ARG A 186 -13.19 4.93 -23.44
C ARG A 186 -14.50 5.39 -22.81
N LEU A 187 -14.56 5.48 -21.48
CA LEU A 187 -15.72 6.02 -20.77
C LEU A 187 -16.02 7.47 -21.16
N ALA A 188 -14.98 8.31 -21.24
CA ALA A 188 -15.12 9.71 -21.65
C ALA A 188 -15.64 9.84 -23.10
N VAL A 189 -15.11 9.06 -24.05
CA VAL A 189 -15.57 9.05 -25.44
C VAL A 189 -17.00 8.53 -25.55
N ALA A 190 -17.36 7.48 -24.81
CA ALA A 190 -18.73 6.97 -24.75
C ALA A 190 -19.71 8.02 -24.22
N GLY A 191 -19.35 8.72 -23.13
CA GLY A 191 -20.14 9.82 -22.58
C GLY A 191 -20.30 10.99 -23.55
N ALA A 192 -19.22 11.38 -24.24
CA ALA A 192 -19.28 12.43 -25.26
C ALA A 192 -20.18 12.04 -26.44
N CYS A 193 -20.10 10.80 -26.92
CA CYS A 193 -20.98 10.30 -27.98
C CYS A 193 -22.44 10.29 -27.53
N ALA A 194 -22.74 9.78 -26.33
CA ALA A 194 -24.09 9.75 -25.78
C ALA A 194 -24.67 11.17 -25.62
N GLY A 195 -23.89 12.11 -25.10
CA GLY A 195 -24.29 13.51 -24.95
C GLY A 195 -24.60 14.18 -26.30
N ASN A 196 -23.73 14.01 -27.30
CA ASN A 196 -23.97 14.57 -28.64
C ASN A 196 -25.16 13.91 -29.35
N ALA A 197 -25.33 12.60 -29.22
CA ALA A 197 -26.49 11.89 -29.74
C ALA A 197 -27.79 12.41 -29.10
N MET A 198 -27.78 12.68 -27.78
CA MET A 198 -28.92 13.28 -27.07
C MET A 198 -29.26 14.68 -27.60
N LEU A 199 -28.26 15.54 -27.85
CA LEU A 199 -28.48 16.87 -28.42
C LEU A 199 -29.06 16.82 -29.84
N LEU A 200 -28.59 15.90 -30.68
CA LEU A 200 -29.14 15.69 -32.01
C LEU A 200 -30.57 15.16 -31.96
N ALA A 201 -30.85 14.22 -31.05
CA ALA A 201 -32.20 13.73 -30.81
C ALA A 201 -33.14 14.87 -30.35
N LEU A 202 -32.66 15.78 -29.50
CA LEU A 202 -33.42 16.95 -29.08
C LEU A 202 -33.70 17.90 -30.25
N ALA A 203 -32.71 18.18 -31.10
CA ALA A 203 -32.89 19.02 -32.29
C ALA A 203 -33.90 18.43 -33.27
N LEU A 204 -33.82 17.11 -33.52
CA LEU A 204 -34.76 16.38 -34.38
C LEU A 204 -36.17 16.35 -33.79
N TYR A 205 -36.29 16.11 -32.47
CA TYR A 205 -37.57 16.14 -31.77
C TYR A 205 -38.21 17.52 -31.85
N HIS A 206 -37.46 18.59 -31.60
CA HIS A 206 -37.96 19.96 -31.69
C HIS A 206 -38.33 20.33 -33.13
N GLY A 207 -37.55 19.87 -34.12
CA GLY A 207 -37.83 20.01 -35.54
C GLY A 207 -39.15 19.38 -35.98
N LEU A 208 -39.62 18.34 -35.28
CA LEU A 208 -40.92 17.72 -35.51
C LEU A 208 -42.07 18.67 -35.17
N PHE A 209 -41.93 19.49 -34.13
CA PHE A 209 -42.99 20.38 -33.63
C PHE A 209 -42.96 21.78 -34.25
N LEU A 210 -41.78 22.35 -34.50
CA LEU A 210 -41.63 23.72 -35.02
C LEU A 210 -41.35 23.79 -36.53
N GLY A 211 -41.17 22.64 -37.16
CA GLY A 211 -40.80 22.54 -38.57
C GLY A 211 -39.28 22.64 -38.77
N MET A 212 -38.75 21.77 -39.62
CA MET A 212 -37.34 21.70 -39.99
C MET A 212 -37.23 21.42 -41.48
N ALA A 213 -36.32 22.13 -42.17
CA ALA A 213 -36.06 21.84 -43.58
C ALA A 213 -35.49 20.42 -43.74
N SER A 214 -35.88 19.73 -44.81
CA SER A 214 -35.48 18.33 -45.06
C SER A 214 -33.96 18.14 -45.10
N GLU A 215 -33.23 19.15 -45.58
CA GLU A 215 -31.76 19.16 -45.66
C GLU A 215 -31.12 19.03 -44.27
N PHE A 216 -31.56 19.84 -43.30
CA PHE A 216 -31.03 19.79 -41.93
C PHE A 216 -31.42 18.51 -41.21
N ARG A 217 -32.61 17.96 -41.49
CA ARG A 217 -33.04 16.68 -40.93
C ARG A 217 -32.11 15.54 -41.37
N VAL A 218 -31.88 15.42 -42.67
CA VAL A 218 -30.98 14.39 -43.22
C VAL A 218 -29.56 14.58 -42.70
N MET A 219 -29.09 15.83 -42.59
CA MET A 219 -27.78 16.13 -42.01
C MET A 219 -27.66 15.64 -40.55
N PHE A 220 -28.64 15.92 -39.69
CA PHE A 220 -28.60 15.50 -38.29
C PHE A 220 -28.76 13.98 -38.12
N GLU A 221 -29.59 13.33 -38.94
CA GLU A 221 -29.74 11.87 -38.94
C GLU A 221 -28.42 11.18 -39.37
N LEU A 222 -27.76 11.67 -40.41
CA LEU A 222 -26.45 11.17 -40.85
C LEU A 222 -25.37 11.39 -39.80
N LEU A 223 -25.35 12.55 -39.15
CA LEU A 223 -24.41 12.84 -38.07
C LEU A 223 -24.64 11.92 -36.86
N GLY A 224 -25.91 11.68 -36.51
CA GLY A 224 -26.30 10.74 -35.46
C GLY A 224 -25.85 9.30 -35.77
N MET A 225 -26.04 8.84 -37.00
CA MET A 225 -25.52 7.55 -37.47
C MET A 225 -23.99 7.47 -37.37
N GLY A 226 -23.28 8.54 -37.74
CA GLY A 226 -21.83 8.62 -37.60
C GLY A 226 -21.34 8.50 -36.16
N ILE A 227 -21.98 9.23 -35.23
CA ILE A 227 -21.66 9.17 -33.80
C ILE A 227 -21.96 7.79 -33.21
N ALA A 228 -23.10 7.19 -33.59
CA ALA A 228 -23.46 5.84 -33.17
C ALA A 228 -22.44 4.81 -33.65
N LEU A 229 -21.96 4.93 -34.90
CA LEU A 229 -20.92 4.05 -35.44
C LEU A 229 -19.59 4.19 -34.67
N ILE A 230 -19.14 5.41 -34.39
CA ILE A 230 -17.92 5.65 -33.61
C ILE A 230 -18.03 5.05 -32.21
N SER A 231 -19.18 5.26 -31.55
CA SER A 231 -19.46 4.71 -30.23
C SER A 231 -19.46 3.17 -30.22
N LEU A 232 -20.02 2.55 -31.26
CA LEU A 232 -20.07 1.09 -31.37
C LEU A 232 -18.68 0.48 -31.64
N VAL A 233 -17.93 1.05 -32.58
CA VAL A 233 -16.64 0.48 -33.04
C VAL A 233 -15.53 0.65 -32.00
N TRP A 234 -15.56 1.71 -31.19
CA TRP A 234 -14.48 1.98 -30.24
C TRP A 234 -14.82 1.52 -28.81
N PRO A 235 -15.58 2.27 -27.98
CA PRO A 235 -15.88 1.81 -26.62
C PRO A 235 -16.75 0.55 -26.63
N GLY A 236 -17.66 0.39 -27.61
CA GLY A 236 -18.53 -0.78 -27.72
C GLY A 236 -17.78 -2.10 -27.98
N ARG A 237 -16.64 -2.07 -28.69
CA ARG A 237 -15.85 -3.26 -29.06
C ARG A 237 -15.40 -4.09 -27.86
N VAL A 238 -15.17 -3.47 -26.69
CA VAL A 238 -14.76 -4.18 -25.46
C VAL A 238 -15.81 -5.21 -25.04
N PHE A 239 -17.09 -4.89 -25.19
CA PHE A 239 -18.18 -5.80 -24.86
C PHE A 239 -18.33 -6.95 -25.87
N PHE A 240 -17.98 -6.72 -27.14
CA PHE A 240 -18.07 -7.77 -28.17
C PHE A 240 -16.88 -8.71 -28.20
N LEU A 241 -15.71 -8.28 -27.72
CA LEU A 241 -14.51 -9.12 -27.65
C LEU A 241 -14.39 -9.92 -26.36
N ASN A 242 -15.00 -9.43 -25.26
CA ASN A 242 -14.94 -10.06 -23.94
C ASN A 242 -16.24 -10.80 -23.56
N ALA A 243 -17.14 -11.03 -24.52
CA ALA A 243 -18.37 -11.82 -24.37
C ALA A 243 -18.22 -13.20 -25.03
#